data_AF-J5JBC5-F1
#
_entry.id   AF-J5JBC5-F1
#
_cell.length_a   1.000
_cell.length_b   1.000
_cell.length_c   1.000
_cell.angle_alpha   90.00
_cell.angle_beta   90.00
_cell.angle_gamma   90.00
#
_symmetry.space_group_name_H-M   'P 1'
#
loop_
_entity.id
_entity.type
_entity.pdbx_description
1 polymer ?
#
loop_
_entity_poly.entity_id
_entity_poly.type
_entity_poly.pdbx_seq_one_letter_code
_entity_poly.pdbx_strand_id
1 'polypeptide(L)'
;MARIAAVALLAFAVSALAAPQAPEDTNEPILDFEGNPLSEAKQKEFLELDQEGQKKYDELVATYTKEQQGIHKEIQVISAKQGVILRIPKSDEKESAP
;
A
#
# COMPACT_ATOMS: atom_id res chain seq x y z
N MET A 1 -13.87 12.19 30.01
CA MET A 1 -12.69 11.85 29.19
C MET A 1 -12.44 10.35 29.30
N ALA A 2 -11.95 9.74 28.22
CA ALA A 2 -11.72 8.31 27.99
C ALA A 2 -12.98 7.44 27.84
N ARG A 3 -13.39 7.20 26.59
CA ARG A 3 -14.00 5.93 26.17
C ARG A 3 -13.17 5.42 25.00
N ILE A 4 -12.51 4.31 25.27
CA ILE A 4 -11.60 3.56 24.41
C ILE A 4 -12.39 3.15 23.17
N ALA A 5 -12.06 3.71 22.01
CA ALA A 5 -12.50 3.15 20.75
C ALA A 5 -11.66 1.89 20.54
N ALA A 6 -12.34 0.74 20.61
CA ALA A 6 -11.78 -0.54 20.25
C ALA A 6 -11.29 -0.43 18.80
N VAL A 7 -9.98 -0.27 18.63
CA VAL A 7 -9.32 -0.48 17.35
C VAL A 7 -9.49 -1.96 17.09
N ALA A 8 -10.52 -2.31 16.30
CA ALA A 8 -10.62 -3.60 15.67
C ALA A 8 -9.36 -3.72 14.80
N LEU A 9 -8.34 -4.36 15.36
CA LEU A 9 -7.20 -4.88 14.63
C LEU A 9 -7.79 -5.74 13.51
N LEU A 10 -7.89 -5.15 12.31
CA LEU A 10 -8.11 -5.88 11.09
C LEU A 10 -6.95 -6.87 10.97
N ALA A 11 -7.25 -8.09 11.40
CA ALA A 11 -6.35 -9.22 11.31
C ALA A 11 -6.00 -9.38 9.83
N PHE A 12 -4.74 -9.06 9.53
CA PHE A 12 -4.06 -9.31 8.28
C PHE A 12 -4.02 -10.83 8.09
N ALA A 13 -5.06 -11.40 7.48
CA ALA A 13 -5.04 -12.78 7.03
C ALA A 13 -4.19 -12.83 5.76
N VAL A 14 -3.06 -13.50 5.92
CA VAL A 14 -2.01 -13.74 4.95
C VAL A 14 -2.57 -14.49 3.74
N SER A 15 -2.92 -13.76 2.69
CA SER A 15 -2.99 -14.26 1.31
C SER A 15 -2.31 -13.25 0.39
N ALA A 16 -1.08 -12.88 0.73
CA ALA A 16 -0.17 -12.15 -0.16
C ALA A 16 0.82 -13.11 -0.85
N LEU A 17 0.38 -14.34 -1.15
CA LEU A 17 1.00 -15.15 -2.19
C LEU A 17 0.17 -14.87 -3.45
N ALA A 18 0.63 -13.94 -4.29
CA ALA A 18 0.03 -13.51 -5.57
C ALA A 18 -0.91 -12.28 -5.59
N ALA A 19 -0.59 -11.20 -4.88
CA ALA A 19 -0.95 -9.88 -5.40
C ALA A 19 0.29 -9.35 -6.15
N PRO A 20 0.29 -9.28 -7.49
CA PRO A 20 1.41 -8.70 -8.22
C PRO A 20 1.56 -7.25 -7.76
N GLN A 21 2.77 -6.92 -7.34
CA GLN A 21 3.17 -5.54 -7.16
C GLN A 21 2.88 -4.81 -8.47
N ALA A 22 2.22 -3.66 -8.38
CA ALA A 22 1.91 -2.83 -9.53
C ALA A 22 3.17 -2.71 -10.42
N PRO A 23 3.15 -3.26 -11.64
CA PRO A 23 4.18 -3.00 -12.62
C PRO A 23 4.05 -1.53 -13.08
N GLU A 24 5.18 -0.82 -13.14
CA GLU A 24 5.31 0.48 -13.84
C GLU A 24 5.15 0.35 -15.37
N ASP A 25 4.55 -0.74 -15.84
CA ASP A 25 4.13 -0.91 -17.23
C ASP A 25 2.61 -0.78 -17.24
N THR A 26 2.10 0.34 -17.75
CA THR A 26 0.66 0.62 -17.90
C THR A 26 -0.07 -0.36 -18.82
N ASN A 27 0.63 -1.38 -19.34
CA ASN A 27 0.09 -2.46 -20.17
C ASN A 27 0.08 -3.83 -19.48
N GLU A 28 0.58 -3.97 -18.25
CA GLU A 28 0.49 -5.26 -17.56
C GLU A 28 -0.92 -5.47 -16.97
N PRO A 29 -1.55 -6.63 -17.22
CA PRO A 29 -2.91 -6.87 -16.78
C PRO A 29 -2.98 -7.07 -15.27
N ILE A 30 -3.84 -6.29 -14.62
CA ILE A 30 -4.16 -6.49 -13.20
C ILE A 30 -4.91 -7.82 -13.07
N LEU A 31 -4.41 -8.71 -12.22
CA LEU A 31 -5.00 -10.03 -11.98
C LEU A 31 -5.91 -10.00 -10.75
N ASP A 32 -7.00 -10.74 -10.80
CA ASP A 32 -7.80 -11.06 -9.62
C ASP A 32 -7.13 -12.16 -8.77
N PHE A 33 -7.77 -12.51 -7.65
CA PHE A 33 -7.27 -13.55 -6.73
C PHE A 33 -7.24 -14.96 -7.33
N GLU A 34 -7.93 -15.18 -8.45
CA GLU A 34 -7.91 -16.45 -9.19
C GLU A 34 -6.81 -16.45 -10.26
N GLY A 35 -6.09 -15.33 -10.43
CA GLY A 35 -5.05 -15.15 -11.44
C GLY A 35 -5.61 -14.78 -12.81
N ASN A 36 -6.89 -14.42 -12.92
CA ASN A 36 -7.50 -14.00 -14.18
C ASN A 36 -7.30 -12.49 -14.38
N PRO A 37 -7.02 -12.01 -15.60
CA PRO A 37 -6.93 -10.59 -15.87
C PRO A 37 -8.30 -9.92 -15.71
N LEU A 38 -8.32 -8.78 -15.03
CA LEU A 38 -9.49 -7.93 -14.94
C LEU A 38 -9.86 -7.39 -16.34
N SER A 39 -11.14 -7.14 -16.57
CA SER A 39 -11.57 -6.42 -17.79
C SER A 39 -11.05 -4.98 -17.80
N GLU A 40 -10.85 -4.39 -18.97
CA GLU A 40 -10.35 -3.00 -19.10
C GLU A 40 -11.13 -1.99 -18.25
N ALA A 41 -12.46 -2.11 -18.23
CA ALA A 41 -13.32 -1.26 -17.42
C ALA A 41 -13.02 -1.38 -15.92
N LYS A 42 -12.82 -2.62 -15.43
CA LYS A 42 -12.48 -2.89 -14.02
C LYS A 42 -11.05 -2.48 -13.68
N GLN A 43 -10.11 -2.65 -14.61
CA GLN A 43 -8.74 -2.17 -14.42
C GLN A 43 -8.71 -0.65 -14.27
N LYS A 44 -9.44 0.06 -15.13
CA LYS A 44 -9.56 1.52 -15.04
C LYS A 44 -10.20 1.95 -13.72
N GLU A 45 -11.31 1.35 -13.33
CA GLU A 45 -11.97 1.64 -12.05
C GLU A 45 -11.04 1.35 -10.85
N PHE A 46 -10.30 0.25 -10.89
CA PHE A 46 -9.31 -0.08 -9.86
C PHE A 46 -8.24 1.01 -9.75
N LEU A 47 -7.65 1.43 -10.87
CA LEU A 47 -6.61 2.47 -10.87
C LEU A 47 -7.14 3.83 -10.39
N GLU A 48 -8.38 4.20 -10.75
CA GLU A 48 -9.02 5.42 -10.25
C GLU A 48 -9.22 5.37 -8.73
N LEU A 49 -9.70 4.23 -8.21
CA LEU A 49 -9.90 4.02 -6.77
C LEU A 49 -8.57 3.98 -6.00
N ASP A 50 -7.54 3.36 -6.56
CA ASP A 50 -6.20 3.32 -5.99
C ASP A 50 -5.60 4.72 -5.87
N GLN A 51 -5.70 5.54 -6.93
CA GLN A 51 -5.28 6.95 -6.91
C GLN A 51 -6.06 7.78 -5.88
N GLU A 52 -7.39 7.60 -5.79
CA GLU A 52 -8.20 8.29 -4.78
C GLU A 52 -7.79 7.88 -3.37
N GLY A 53 -7.56 6.59 -3.14
CA GLY A 53 -7.07 6.03 -1.89
C GLY A 53 -5.72 6.63 -1.50
N GLN A 54 -4.77 6.68 -2.43
CA GLN A 54 -3.45 7.26 -2.20
C GLN A 54 -3.55 8.75 -1.83
N LYS A 55 -4.37 9.53 -2.55
CA LYS A 55 -4.59 10.93 -2.23
C LYS A 55 -5.15 11.10 -0.81
N LYS A 56 -6.11 10.27 -0.40
CA LYS A 56 -6.68 10.30 0.96
C LYS A 56 -5.66 9.90 2.03
N TYR A 57 -4.79 8.95 1.71
CA TYR A 57 -3.69 8.57 2.58
C TYR A 57 -2.71 9.73 2.77
N ASP A 58 -2.32 10.42 1.70
CA ASP A 58 -1.42 11.56 1.76
C ASP A 58 -2.04 12.73 2.55
N GLU A 59 -3.33 13.00 2.35
CA GLU A 59 -4.11 13.96 3.15
C GLU A 59 -4.07 13.59 4.65
N LEU A 60 -4.24 12.31 4.99
CA LEU A 60 -4.18 11.84 6.38
C LEU A 60 -2.78 12.02 6.98
N VAL A 61 -1.72 11.60 6.27
CA VAL A 61 -0.33 11.70 6.75
C VAL A 61 0.05 13.17 6.96
N ALA A 62 -0.44 14.09 6.12
CA ALA A 62 -0.22 15.53 6.29
C ALA A 62 -0.81 16.09 7.60
N THR A 63 -1.82 15.43 8.19
CA THR A 63 -2.41 15.85 9.48
C THR A 63 -1.66 15.34 10.71
N TYR A 64 -0.64 14.51 10.53
CA TYR A 64 0.05 13.87 11.66
C TYR A 64 0.82 14.86 12.53
N THR A 65 0.76 14.65 13.84
CA THR A 65 1.65 15.31 14.79
C THR A 65 3.09 14.81 14.62
N LYS A 66 4.08 15.52 15.19
CA LYS A 66 5.49 15.08 15.14
C LYS A 66 5.72 13.69 15.71
N GLU A 67 5.01 13.34 16.78
CA GLU A 67 5.10 12.01 17.40
C GLU A 67 4.53 10.95 16.45
N GLN A 68 3.39 11.22 15.82
CA GLN A 68 2.77 10.31 14.85
C GLN A 68 3.65 10.15 13.60
N GLN A 69 4.29 11.20 13.12
CA GLN A 69 5.28 11.12 12.04
C GLN A 69 6.49 10.27 12.43
N GLY A 70 6.94 10.35 13.68
CA GLY A 70 8.01 9.49 14.22
C GLY A 70 7.62 8.02 14.16
N ILE A 71 6.47 7.66 14.71
CA ILE A 71 5.93 6.29 14.68
C ILE A 71 5.74 5.81 13.23
N HIS A 72 5.21 6.65 12.35
CA HIS A 72 5.02 6.33 10.95
C HIS A 72 6.34 5.96 10.24
N LYS A 73 7.42 6.71 10.49
CA LYS A 73 8.75 6.38 9.96
C LYS A 73 9.28 5.06 10.51
N GLU A 74 9.08 4.78 11.79
CA GLU A 74 9.48 3.50 12.38
C GLU A 74 8.73 2.32 11.75
N ILE A 75 7.43 2.48 11.48
CA ILE A 75 6.62 1.48 10.77
C ILE A 75 7.17 1.25 9.35
N GLN A 76 7.51 2.30 8.60
CA GLN A 76 8.11 2.16 7.27
C GLN A 76 9.43 1.38 7.32
N VAL A 77 10.29 1.64 8.31
CA VAL A 77 11.55 0.91 8.50
C VAL A 77 11.30 -0.57 8.81
N ILE A 78 10.31 -0.88 9.66
CA ILE A 78 9.92 -2.26 9.97
C ILE A 78 9.40 -2.96 8.71
N SER A 79 8.53 -2.31 7.95
CA SER A 79 7.97 -2.84 6.70
C SER A 79 9.07 -3.14 5.68
N ALA A 80 10.03 -2.22 5.50
CA ALA A 80 11.17 -2.43 4.62
C ALA A 80 12.01 -3.67 5.02
N LYS A 81 12.22 -3.87 6.33
CA LYS A 81 12.92 -5.07 6.84
C LYS A 81 12.13 -6.35 6.56
N GLN A 82 10.81 -6.32 6.73
CA GLN A 82 9.94 -7.45 6.39
C GLN A 82 10.00 -7.76 4.88
N GLY A 83 9.98 -6.74 4.03
CA GLY A 83 10.13 -6.91 2.58
C GLY A 83 11.44 -7.60 2.19
N VAL A 84 12.57 -7.24 2.82
CA VAL A 84 13.85 -7.93 2.62
C VAL A 84 13.78 -9.41 3.00
N ILE A 85 13.16 -9.74 4.14
CA ILE A 85 13.00 -11.13 4.60
C ILE A 85 12.14 -11.93 3.60
N LEU A 86 11.05 -11.33 3.13
CA LEU A 86 10.12 -11.94 2.19
C LEU A 86 10.64 -11.93 0.74
N ARG A 87 11.82 -11.37 0.49
CA ARG A 87 12.40 -11.15 -0.85
C ARG A 87 11.43 -10.42 -1.78
N ILE A 88 10.64 -9.51 -1.22
CA ILE A 88 9.82 -8.60 -2.00
C ILE A 88 10.81 -7.74 -2.81
N PRO A 89 10.69 -7.72 -4.16
CA PRO A 89 11.48 -6.82 -5.00
C PRO A 89 11.39 -5.41 -4.43
N LYS A 90 12.54 -4.78 -4.19
CA LYS A 90 12.53 -3.36 -3.87
C LYS A 90 12.03 -2.65 -5.12
N SER A 91 10.94 -1.91 -4.99
CA SER A 91 10.58 -0.92 -5.98
C SER A 91 11.77 0.04 -6.05
N ASP A 92 12.42 0.10 -7.21
CA ASP A 92 13.41 1.15 -7.48
C ASP A 92 12.63 2.47 -7.61
N GLU A 93 12.21 3.04 -6.48
CA GLU A 93 11.87 4.46 -6.41
C GLU A 93 13.14 5.19 -6.79
N LYS A 94 13.21 5.63 -8.05
CA LYS A 94 14.20 6.60 -8.49
C LYS A 94 14.11 7.78 -7.54
N GLU A 95 15.13 7.85 -6.71
CA GLU A 95 15.64 9.02 -6.00
C GLU A 95 15.76 10.18 -7.01
N SER A 96 14.67 10.88 -7.26
CA SER A 96 14.68 12.25 -7.79
C SER A 96 15.03 13.18 -6.63
N ALA A 97 16.31 13.11 -6.23
CA ALA A 97 17.00 14.16 -5.50
C ALA A 97 17.23 15.38 -6.43
N PRO A 98 17.45 16.58 -5.87
CA PRO A 98 16.96 17.88 -6.36
C PRO A 98 17.58 18.41 -7.66
#